data_AF-A0A955Y129-F1
#
_entry.id   AF-A0A955Y129-F1
#
_cell.length_a   1.000
_cell.length_b   1.000
_cell.length_c   1.000
_cell.angle_alpha   90.00
_cell.angle_beta   90.00
_cell.angle_gamma   90.00
#
_symmetry.space_group_name_H-M   'P 1'
#
loop_
_entity.id
_entity.type
_entity.pdbx_description
1 polymer ?
#
loop_
_entity_poly.entity_id
_entity_poly.type
_entity_poly.pdbx_seq_one_letter_code
_entity_poly.pdbx_strand_id
1 'polypeptide(L)' 'MSQQFGLQTEVVNPEAYRNAITRFRESNVRLPKFSELRDPKTMPESIQSGLASVDPDQPHPLNLNKV' A
#
# COMPACT_ATOMS: atom_id res chain seq x y z
N MET A 1 -11.84 21.02 -24.87
CA MET A 1 -10.54 20.36 -25.13
C MET A 1 -9.94 19.99 -23.79
N SER A 2 -9.98 18.71 -23.42
CA SER A 2 -9.36 18.22 -22.19
C SER A 2 -7.86 18.07 -22.43
N GLN A 3 -7.05 18.97 -21.85
CA GLN A 3 -5.61 18.81 -21.80
C GLN A 3 -5.28 17.61 -20.91
N GLN A 4 -4.88 16.48 -21.50
CA GLN A 4 -4.19 15.42 -20.77
C GLN A 4 -2.82 15.97 -20.40
N PHE A 5 -2.54 16.12 -19.10
CA PHE A 5 -1.28 16.65 -18.54
C PHE A 5 -0.04 15.77 -18.80
N GLY A 6 0.01 15.00 -19.89
CA GLY A 6 1.08 14.03 -20.16
C GLY A 6 1.15 12.86 -19.16
N LEU A 7 0.18 12.78 -18.23
CA LEU A 7 0.11 11.73 -17.22
C LEU A 7 -0.37 10.44 -17.87
N GLN A 8 0.47 9.40 -17.78
CA GLN A 8 0.10 8.06 -18.18
C GLN A 8 -0.92 7.53 -17.18
N THR A 9 -2.13 7.24 -17.65
CA THR A 9 -3.20 6.65 -16.84
C THR A 9 -3.17 5.13 -16.82
N GLU A 10 -2.20 4.54 -17.53
CA GLU A 10 -2.05 3.10 -17.72
C GLU A 10 -0.67 2.63 -17.23
N VAL A 11 -0.59 1.34 -16.95
CA VAL A 11 0.68 0.69 -16.58
C VAL A 11 1.54 0.54 -17.81
N VAL A 12 2.56 1.42 -17.95
CA VAL A 12 3.48 1.45 -19.09
C VAL A 12 4.43 0.24 -19.18
N ASN A 13 4.66 -0.46 -18.05
CA ASN A 13 5.48 -1.67 -18.00
C ASN A 13 4.74 -2.79 -17.25
N PRO A 14 4.01 -3.66 -17.99
CA PRO A 14 3.27 -4.77 -17.40
C PRO A 14 4.14 -5.81 -16.68
N GLU A 15 5.40 -5.97 -17.09
CA GLU A 15 6.31 -6.94 -16.46
C GLU A 15 6.79 -6.45 -15.10
N ALA A 16 7.20 -5.19 -14.99
CA ALA A 16 7.53 -4.57 -13.71
C ALA A 16 6.34 -4.65 -12.73
N TYR A 17 5.12 -4.42 -13.22
CA TYR A 17 3.90 -4.56 -12.42
C TYR A 17 3.69 -5.99 -11.92
N ARG A 18 3.84 -7.01 -12.77
CA ARG A 18 3.76 -8.42 -12.36
C ARG A 18 4.82 -8.77 -11.32
N ASN A 19 6.05 -8.31 -11.50
CA ASN A 19 7.15 -8.55 -10.55
C ASN A 19 6.87 -7.92 -9.18
N ALA A 20 6.28 -6.71 -9.15
CA ALA A 20 5.85 -6.07 -7.91
C ALA A 20 4.76 -6.89 -7.19
N ILE A 21 3.76 -7.39 -7.91
CA ILE A 21 2.72 -8.27 -7.34
C ILE A 21 3.34 -9.52 -6.72
N THR A 22 4.26 -10.18 -7.42
CA THR A 22 4.93 -11.39 -6.91
C THR A 22 5.67 -11.09 -5.61
N ARG A 23 6.51 -10.04 -5.58
CA ARG A 23 7.26 -9.66 -4.37
C ARG A 23 6.37 -9.31 -3.19
N PHE A 24 5.26 -8.61 -3.44
CA PHE A 24 4.32 -8.25 -2.38
C PHE A 24 3.64 -9.50 -1.80
N ARG A 25 3.30 -10.48 -2.63
CA ARG A 25 2.76 -11.77 -2.16
C ARG A 25 3.77 -12.55 -1.35
N GLU A 26 5.01 -12.68 -1.85
CA GLU A 26 6.10 -13.38 -1.14
C GLU A 26 6.39 -12.76 0.23
N SER A 27 6.30 -11.42 0.32
CA SER A 27 6.54 -10.67 1.56
C SER A 27 5.28 -10.48 2.41
N ASN A 28 4.15 -11.10 2.05
CA ASN A 28 2.84 -10.95 2.71
C ASN A 28 2.43 -9.48 2.94
N VAL A 29 2.76 -8.60 1.99
CA VAL A 29 2.42 -7.18 2.06
C VAL A 29 0.94 -7.01 1.77
N ARG A 30 0.20 -6.54 2.76
CA ARG A 30 -1.21 -6.13 2.62
C ARG A 30 -1.28 -4.63 2.38
N LEU A 31 -1.85 -4.22 1.25
CA LEU A 31 -2.22 -2.83 1.01
C LEU A 31 -3.49 -2.47 1.81
N PRO A 32 -3.52 -1.34 2.52
CA PRO A 32 -4.73 -0.85 3.17
C PRO A 32 -5.76 -0.38 2.15
N LYS A 33 -7.03 -0.48 2.52
CA LYS A 33 -8.10 0.22 1.80
C LYS A 33 -8.06 1.71 2.14
N PHE A 34 -8.47 2.57 1.21
CA PHE A 34 -8.64 3.99 1.52
C PHE A 34 -9.63 4.24 2.67
N SER A 35 -10.67 3.40 2.80
CA SER A 35 -11.60 3.48 3.92
C SER A 35 -10.91 3.23 5.27
N GLU A 36 -9.93 2.33 5.30
CA GLU A 36 -9.13 2.02 6.49
C GLU A 36 -8.16 3.14 6.80
N LEU A 37 -7.49 3.72 5.80
CA LEU A 37 -6.63 4.89 6.00
C LEU A 37 -7.42 6.10 6.53
N ARG A 38 -8.65 6.30 6.04
CA ARG A 38 -9.55 7.37 6.49
C ARG A 38 -10.04 7.16 7.92
N ASP A 39 -10.33 5.91 8.30
CA ASP A 39 -10.76 5.54 9.64
C ASP A 39 -9.98 4.30 10.13
N PRO A 40 -8.83 4.50 10.82
CA PRO A 40 -7.97 3.42 11.26
C PRO A 40 -8.65 2.40 12.17
N LYS A 41 -9.77 2.74 12.82
CA LYS A 41 -10.54 1.80 13.65
C LYS A 41 -11.19 0.69 12.84
N THR A 42 -11.36 0.89 11.53
CA THR A 42 -11.91 -0.14 10.61
C THR A 42 -10.88 -1.19 10.20
N MET A 43 -9.60 -1.02 10.55
CA MET A 43 -8.55 -1.99 10.29
C MET A 43 -8.74 -3.26 11.14
N PRO A 44 -8.31 -4.43 10.65
CA PRO A 44 -8.25 -5.64 11.47
C PRO A 44 -7.40 -5.44 12.74
N GLU A 45 -7.82 -6.04 13.86
CA GLU A 45 -7.14 -5.92 15.16
C GLU A 45 -5.65 -6.34 15.10
N SER A 46 -5.32 -7.34 14.28
CA SER A 46 -3.94 -7.79 14.08
C SER A 46 -3.04 -6.69 13.48
N ILE A 47 -3.59 -5.84 12.60
CA ILE A 47 -2.87 -4.71 12.01
C ILE A 47 -2.71 -3.60 13.05
N GLN A 48 -3.79 -3.27 13.78
CA GLN A 48 -3.76 -2.23 14.82
C GLN A 48 -2.73 -2.56 15.91
N SER A 49 -2.73 -3.81 16.38
CA SER A 49 -1.77 -4.29 17.38
C SER A 49 -0.34 -4.30 16.85
N GLY A 50 -0.14 -4.75 15.61
CA GLY A 50 1.19 -4.79 14.99
C GLY A 50 1.80 -3.41 14.77
N LEU A 51 0.99 -2.40 14.47
CA LEU A 51 1.42 -1.03 14.25
C LEU A 51 2.07 -0.37 15.46
N ALA A 52 1.74 -0.81 16.68
CA ALA A 52 2.33 -0.30 17.93
C ALA A 52 3.76 -0.80 18.16
N SER A 53 4.12 -1.93 17.56
CA SER A 53 5.41 -2.61 17.75
C SER A 53 6.43 -2.32 16.64
N VAL A 54 6.01 -1.63 15.59
CA VAL A 54 6.83 -1.31 14.41
C VAL A 54 7.33 0.13 14.49
N ASP A 55 8.64 0.28 14.34
CA ASP A 55 9.29 1.58 14.19
C ASP A 55 8.76 2.30 12.93
N PRO A 56 8.25 3.54 13.06
CA PRO A 56 7.68 4.29 11.93
C PRO A 56 8.68 4.58 10.81
N ASP A 57 9.98 4.66 11.11
CA ASP A 57 11.01 5.02 10.13
C ASP A 57 11.64 3.80 9.44
N GLN A 58 11.30 2.59 9.88
CA GLN A 58 11.78 1.36 9.24
C GLN A 58 10.98 1.02 7.97
N PRO A 59 11.61 0.38 6.97
CA PRO A 59 10.95 -0.07 5.75
C PRO A 59 10.10 -1.33 6.00
N HIS A 60 9.14 -1.25 6.92
CA HIS A 60 8.28 -2.35 7.31
C HIS A 60 6.90 -2.26 6.64
N PRO A 61 6.35 -3.35 6.07
CA PRO A 61 5.07 -3.33 5.34
C PRO A 61 3.88 -2.76 6.12
N LEU A 62 3.82 -2.97 7.44
CA LEU A 62 2.73 -2.43 8.26
C LEU A 62 2.67 -0.89 8.25
N ASN A 63 3.80 -0.20 8.01
CA ASN A 63 3.84 1.27 7.97
C ASN A 63 3.02 1.85 6.82
N LEU A 64 2.65 1.06 5.80
CA LEU A 64 1.71 1.46 4.76
C LEU A 64 0.31 1.81 5.30
N ASN A 65 -0.04 1.35 6.50
CA ASN A 65 -1.32 1.59 7.15
C ASN A 65 -1.30 2.86 8.04
N LYS A 66 -0.21 3.64 8.05
CA LYS A 66 -0.11 4.90 8.77
C LYS A 66 -0.30 6.07 7.79
N VAL A 67 -1.04 7.10 8.19
CA VAL A 67 -1.20 8.39 7.49
C VAL A 67 -0.92 9.55 8.42
#